data_AF-A0A377WP06-F1
#
_entry.id   AF-A0A377WP06-F1
#
_cell.length_a   1.000
_cell.length_b   1.000
_cell.length_c   1.000
_cell.angle_alpha   90.00
_cell.angle_beta   90.00
_cell.angle_gamma   90.00
#
_symmetry.space_group_name_H-M   'P 1'
#
loop_
_entity.id
_entity.type
_entity.pdbx_description
1 polymer ?
#
loop_
_entity_poly.entity_id
_entity_poly.type
_entity_poly.pdbx_seq_one_letter_code
_entity_poly.pdbx_strand_id
1 'polypeptide(L)'
;MGPIGVKAHLAPFVPGHSVVQIEGMLTRQGAVSAAPFGSASILPISWMYIRMMGAEGLKQASQNAILNANYIATRLKDAYPVLYTGRDGRVAHECILDIRPAERRDRH
;
A
#
# COMPACT_ATOMS: atom_id res chain seq x y z
N MET A 1 7.54 -1.63 8.17
CA MET A 1 6.63 -1.18 9.25
C MET A 1 5.21 -1.22 8.72
N GLY A 2 4.25 -1.66 9.52
CA GLY A 2 2.83 -1.66 9.16
C GLY A 2 2.00 -0.91 10.20
N PRO A 3 2.12 0.43 10.29
CA PRO A 3 1.33 1.21 11.23
C PRO A 3 -0.16 1.14 10.87
N ILE A 4 -1.03 1.12 11.89
CA ILE A 4 -2.48 1.14 11.70
C ILE A 4 -3.02 2.54 12.03
N GLY A 5 -3.82 3.10 11.12
CA GLY A 5 -4.66 4.25 11.42
C GLY A 5 -6.07 3.76 11.77
N VAL A 6 -6.61 4.15 12.92
CA VAL A 6 -7.95 3.76 13.35
C VAL A 6 -8.86 4.98 13.52
N LYS A 7 -10.16 4.80 13.36
CA LYS A 7 -11.15 5.85 13.71
C LYS A 7 -11.19 6.02 15.24
N ALA A 8 -11.65 7.19 15.70
CA ALA A 8 -11.58 7.59 17.11
C ALA A 8 -12.22 6.57 18.09
N HIS A 9 -13.36 5.97 17.73
CA HIS A 9 -14.03 4.97 18.57
C HIS A 9 -13.24 3.67 18.73
N LEU A 10 -12.26 3.41 17.85
CA LEU A 10 -11.37 2.25 17.94
C LEU A 10 -10.08 2.55 18.70
N ALA A 11 -9.76 3.83 18.95
CA ALA A 11 -8.51 4.23 19.59
C ALA A 11 -8.30 3.62 20.99
N PRO A 12 -9.33 3.38 21.84
CA PRO A 12 -9.17 2.66 23.11
C PRO A 12 -8.82 1.16 22.97
N PHE A 13 -8.84 0.60 21.75
CA PHE A 13 -8.60 -0.82 21.51
C PHE A 13 -7.29 -1.09 20.75
N VAL A 14 -6.50 -0.05 20.43
CA VAL A 14 -5.21 -0.27 19.75
C VAL A 14 -4.22 -1.00 20.67
N PRO A 15 -3.19 -1.67 20.13
CA PRO A 15 -2.19 -2.34 20.95
C PRO A 15 -1.46 -1.38 21.90
N GLY A 16 -1.22 -1.83 23.13
CA GLY A 16 -0.35 -1.17 24.09
C GLY A 16 1.02 -1.85 24.16
N HIS A 17 1.74 -1.65 25.26
CA HIS A 17 2.99 -2.36 25.54
C HIS A 17 3.12 -2.64 27.05
N SER A 18 3.66 -3.81 27.41
CA SER A 18 3.73 -4.26 28.81
C SER A 18 4.83 -3.55 29.62
N VAL A 19 5.96 -3.25 28.98
CA VAL A 19 7.14 -2.64 29.65
C VAL A 19 7.13 -1.10 29.57
N VAL A 20 6.94 -0.53 28.38
CA VAL A 20 6.96 0.91 28.15
C VAL A 20 5.53 1.45 28.15
N GLN A 21 5.20 2.29 29.14
CA GLN A 21 3.95 3.05 29.11
C GLN A 21 4.12 4.26 28.18
N ILE A 22 3.21 4.40 27.21
CA ILE A 22 3.22 5.51 26.26
C ILE A 22 2.21 6.55 26.72
N GLU A 23 2.67 7.76 27.01
CA GLU A 23 1.81 8.86 27.43
C GLU A 23 0.78 9.20 26.34
N GLY A 24 -0.47 9.45 26.74
CA GLY A 24 -1.57 9.75 25.82
C GLY A 24 -2.14 8.53 25.09
N MET A 25 -1.62 7.32 25.33
CA MET A 25 -2.21 6.09 24.79
C MET A 25 -3.48 5.72 25.57
N LEU A 26 -4.59 5.52 24.87
CA LEU A 26 -5.92 5.29 25.46
C LEU A 26 -6.14 3.87 25.99
N THR A 27 -5.11 3.01 25.91
CA THR A 27 -5.24 1.56 25.97
C THR A 27 -4.05 0.94 26.71
N ARG A 28 -4.34 -0.10 27.47
CA ARG A 28 -3.35 -1.02 28.06
C ARG A 28 -3.48 -2.44 27.48
N GLN A 29 -4.06 -2.55 26.28
CA GLN A 29 -4.17 -3.84 25.60
C GLN A 29 -2.78 -4.47 25.36
N GLY A 30 -2.77 -5.77 25.12
CA GLY A 30 -1.55 -6.55 24.95
C GLY A 30 -0.61 -6.02 23.85
N ALA A 31 0.66 -6.37 23.98
CA ALA A 31 1.67 -6.05 22.98
C ALA A 31 1.56 -7.00 21.79
N VAL A 32 1.58 -6.45 20.57
CA VAL A 32 1.69 -7.22 19.31
C VAL A 32 3.12 -7.22 18.74
N SER A 33 4.04 -6.56 19.44
CA SER A 33 5.45 -6.42 19.05
C SER A 33 6.33 -6.31 20.29
N ALA A 34 7.58 -6.78 20.20
CA ALA A 34 8.51 -6.82 21.32
C ALA A 34 9.01 -5.43 21.79
N ALA A 35 8.96 -4.44 20.90
CA ALA A 35 9.27 -3.04 21.20
C ALA A 35 8.03 -2.17 20.92
N PRO A 36 7.80 -1.10 21.69
CA PRO A 36 6.58 -0.28 21.64
C PRO A 36 6.28 0.33 20.27
N PHE A 37 7.32 0.59 19.46
CA PHE A 37 7.19 1.17 18.12
C PHE A 37 7.80 0.28 17.04
N GLY A 38 7.96 -1.03 17.31
CA GLY A 38 8.63 -1.97 16.41
C GLY A 38 10.05 -1.50 16.04
N SER A 39 10.41 -1.61 14.75
CA SER A 39 11.68 -1.12 14.22
C SER A 39 11.65 0.42 14.06
N ALA A 40 11.72 1.15 15.17
CA ALA A 40 11.60 2.61 15.18
C ALA A 40 12.65 3.33 14.31
N SER A 41 13.85 2.76 14.16
CA SER A 41 14.96 3.35 13.41
C SER A 41 14.71 3.55 11.92
N ILE A 42 13.72 2.85 11.34
CA ILE A 42 13.37 2.98 9.92
C ILE A 42 12.17 3.92 9.67
N LEU A 43 11.47 4.37 10.71
CA LEU A 43 10.39 5.36 10.58
C LEU A 43 10.81 6.69 9.91
N PRO A 44 12.05 7.20 10.11
CA PRO A 44 12.53 8.37 9.40
C PRO A 44 12.46 8.26 7.87
N ILE A 45 12.53 7.07 7.28
CA ILE A 45 12.45 6.88 5.82
C ILE A 45 11.09 7.38 5.29
N SER A 46 9.99 6.88 5.86
CA SER A 46 8.63 7.29 5.47
C SER A 46 8.35 8.76 5.84
N TRP A 47 8.85 9.22 6.99
CA TRP A 47 8.75 10.63 7.39
C TRP A 47 9.42 11.55 6.38
N MET A 48 10.66 11.23 5.98
CA MET A 48 11.41 11.98 4.97
C MET A 48 10.68 12.01 3.64
N TYR A 49 10.16 10.87 3.18
CA TYR A 49 9.36 10.79 1.95
C TYR A 49 8.16 11.74 1.99
N ILE A 50 7.36 11.68 3.06
CA ILE A 50 6.18 12.56 3.22
C ILE A 50 6.61 14.04 3.25
N ARG A 51 7.67 14.36 4.00
CA ARG A 51 8.14 15.74 4.18
C ARG A 51 8.73 16.35 2.91
N MET A 52 9.49 15.58 2.14
CA MET A 52 10.12 16.06 0.90
C MET A 52 9.13 16.15 -0.25
N MET A 53 8.22 15.19 -0.37
CA MET A 53 7.21 15.19 -1.44
C MET A 53 6.15 16.27 -1.20
N GLY A 54 5.76 16.50 0.06
CA GLY A 54 4.66 17.39 0.40
C GLY A 54 3.32 16.92 -0.18
N ALA A 55 2.25 17.69 0.06
CA ALA A 55 0.91 17.30 -0.39
C ALA A 55 0.82 17.16 -1.91
N GLU A 56 1.44 18.08 -2.65
CA GLU A 56 1.43 18.08 -4.10
C GLU A 56 2.23 16.90 -4.67
N GLY A 57 3.46 16.66 -4.21
CA GLY A 57 4.26 15.55 -4.68
C GLY A 57 3.64 14.19 -4.37
N LEU A 58 3.00 14.01 -3.20
CA LEU A 58 2.29 12.78 -2.86
C LEU A 58 1.08 12.53 -3.79
N LYS A 59 0.35 13.61 -4.14
CA LYS A 59 -0.75 13.54 -5.11
C LYS A 59 -0.22 13.16 -6.49
N GLN A 60 0.82 13.84 -6.97
CA GLN A 60 1.44 13.58 -8.28
C GLN A 60 2.02 12.17 -8.36
N ALA A 61 2.68 11.68 -7.31
CA ALA A 61 3.21 10.31 -7.26
C ALA A 61 2.09 9.27 -7.44
N SER A 62 0.95 9.47 -6.77
CA SER A 62 -0.20 8.58 -6.89
C SER A 62 -0.84 8.64 -8.29
N GLN A 63 -0.95 9.84 -8.86
CA GLN A 63 -1.44 10.03 -10.23
C GLN A 63 -0.52 9.34 -11.25
N ASN A 64 0.79 9.49 -11.10
CA ASN A 64 1.79 8.87 -11.97
C ASN A 64 1.77 7.34 -11.85
N ALA A 65 1.57 6.79 -10.64
CA ALA A 65 1.45 5.34 -10.46
C ALA A 65 0.25 4.78 -11.25
N ILE A 66 -0.91 5.43 -11.17
CA ILE A 66 -2.11 5.05 -11.93
C ILE A 66 -1.89 5.23 -13.44
N LEU A 67 -1.31 6.36 -13.86
CA LEU A 67 -1.03 6.65 -15.25
C LEU A 67 -0.09 5.61 -15.87
N ASN A 68 1.01 5.30 -15.18
CA ASN A 68 2.01 4.34 -15.66
C ASN A 68 1.43 2.93 -15.79
N ALA A 69 0.62 2.49 -14.81
CA ALA A 69 -0.06 1.19 -14.88
C ALA A 69 -1.02 1.12 -16.07
N ASN A 70 -1.83 2.16 -16.30
CA ASN A 70 -2.76 2.21 -17.43
C ASN A 70 -2.03 2.32 -18.78
N TYR A 71 -0.89 3.02 -18.83
CA TYR A 71 -0.05 3.06 -20.01
C TYR A 71 0.46 1.65 -20.37
N ILE A 72 1.03 0.93 -19.40
CA ILE A 72 1.52 -0.44 -19.60
C ILE A 72 0.37 -1.37 -20.02
N ALA A 73 -0.75 -1.35 -19.30
CA ALA A 73 -1.92 -2.16 -19.63
C ALA A 73 -2.42 -1.90 -21.06
N THR A 74 -2.52 -0.62 -21.46
CA THR A 74 -2.97 -0.24 -22.82
C THR A 74 -1.98 -0.69 -23.90
N ARG A 75 -0.68 -0.59 -23.62
CA ARG A 75 0.38 -0.98 -24.57
C ARG A 75 0.49 -2.49 -24.77
N LEU A 76 0.12 -3.28 -23.76
CA LEU A 76 0.27 -4.74 -23.78
C LEU A 76 -1.03 -5.51 -24.07
N LYS A 77 -2.19 -4.86 -23.98
CA LYS A 77 -3.51 -5.52 -24.05
C LYS A 77 -3.76 -6.41 -25.29
N ASP A 78 -3.15 -6.07 -26.43
CA ASP A 78 -3.35 -6.81 -27.69
C ASP A 78 -2.53 -8.11 -27.71
N ALA A 79 -1.40 -8.15 -26.98
CA ALA A 79 -0.57 -9.34 -26.84
C ALA A 79 -0.96 -10.18 -25.61
N TYR A 80 -1.32 -9.51 -24.52
CA TYR A 80 -1.70 -10.10 -23.25
C TYR A 80 -3.00 -9.45 -22.76
N PRO A 81 -4.14 -10.15 -22.80
CA PRO A 81 -5.40 -9.60 -22.29
C PRO A 81 -5.27 -9.15 -20.83
N VAL A 82 -5.83 -7.98 -20.51
CA VAL A 82 -5.88 -7.49 -19.13
C VAL A 82 -7.05 -8.17 -18.41
N LEU A 83 -6.75 -8.92 -17.34
CA LEU A 83 -7.71 -9.84 -16.71
C LEU A 83 -8.87 -9.13 -16.00
N TYR A 84 -8.61 -8.00 -15.37
CA TYR A 84 -9.61 -7.21 -14.65
C TYR A 84 -9.45 -5.72 -14.93
N THR A 85 -10.57 -5.04 -15.16
CA THR A 85 -10.63 -3.59 -15.32
C THR A 85 -11.79 -3.02 -14.51
N GLY A 86 -11.66 -1.76 -14.11
CA GLY A 86 -12.73 -0.99 -13.48
C GLY A 86 -13.64 -0.32 -14.51
N ARG A 87 -14.33 0.73 -14.08
CA ARG A 87 -15.12 1.58 -14.97
C ARG A 87 -14.24 2.18 -16.07
N ASP A 88 -14.83 2.36 -17.26
CA ASP A 88 -14.16 2.90 -18.44
C ASP A 88 -12.92 2.13 -18.91
N GLY A 89 -12.79 0.84 -18.54
CA GLY A 89 -11.69 -0.02 -18.95
C GLY A 89 -10.33 0.33 -18.32
N ARG A 90 -10.31 1.14 -17.26
CA ARG A 90 -9.08 1.55 -16.57
C ARG A 90 -8.72 0.63 -15.41
N VAL A 91 -7.44 0.57 -15.11
CA VAL A 91 -6.88 -0.10 -13.93
C VAL A 91 -6.48 0.92 -12.87
N ALA A 92 -6.14 0.44 -11.66
CA ALA A 92 -5.62 1.29 -10.59
C ALA A 92 -4.10 1.52 -10.77
N HIS A 93 -3.31 1.35 -9.71
CA HIS A 93 -1.85 1.46 -9.74
C HIS A 93 -1.16 0.17 -10.17
N GLU A 94 -1.93 -0.85 -10.55
CA GLU A 94 -1.46 -2.16 -10.99
C GLU A 94 -2.42 -2.74 -12.03
N CYS A 95 -1.96 -3.74 -12.79
CA CYS A 95 -2.79 -4.53 -13.70
C CYS A 95 -2.35 -6.00 -13.70
N ILE A 96 -3.25 -6.89 -14.07
CA ILE A 96 -2.96 -8.32 -14.22
C ILE A 96 -3.04 -8.66 -15.70
N LEU A 97 -1.92 -9.12 -16.26
CA LEU A 97 -1.83 -9.60 -17.64
C LEU A 97 -2.06 -11.12 -17.67
N ASP A 98 -3.03 -11.56 -18.47
CA ASP A 98 -3.35 -12.97 -18.60
C ASP A 98 -2.40 -13.67 -19.58
N ILE A 99 -1.45 -14.42 -19.03
CA ILE A 99 -0.47 -15.19 -19.81
C ILE A 99 -0.91 -16.63 -20.12
N ARG A 100 -2.02 -17.10 -19.52
CA ARG A 100 -2.51 -18.48 -19.70
C ARG A 100 -2.77 -18.85 -21.18
N PRO A 101 -3.24 -17.94 -22.05
CA PRO A 101 -3.39 -18.24 -23.48
C PRO A 101 -2.07 -18.50 -24.20
N ALA A 102 -0.98 -17.82 -23.81
CA ALA A 102 0.33 -18.00 -24.42
C ALA A 102 0.92 -19.38 -24.09
N GLU A 103 0.80 -19.83 -22.84
CA GLU A 103 1.26 -21.17 -22.44
C GLU A 103 0.55 -22.31 -23.17
N ARG A 104 -0.72 -22.14 -23.55
CA ARG A 104 -1.47 -23.14 -24.33
C ARG A 104 -1.01 -23.23 -25.77
N ARG A 105 -0.41 -22.17 -26.31
CA ARG A 105 0.07 -22.12 -27.69
C ARG A 105 1.39 -22.85 -27.89
N ASP A 106 2.25 -22.87 -26.87
CA ASP A 106 3.56 -23.55 -26.91
C ASP A 106 3.50 -25.05 -26.57
N ARG A 107 2.32 -25.57 -26.18
CA ARG A 107 2.10 -27.00 -25.85
C ARG A 107 1.53 -27.82 -27.02
N HIS A 108 1.43 -27.24 -28.21
CA HIS A 108 0.99 -27.87 -29.45
C HIS A 108 2.01 -27.65 -30.55
#